data_AF-A0A2V6CX43-F1
#
_entry.id   AF-A0A2V6CX43-F1
#
_cell.length_a   1.000
_cell.length_b   1.000
_cell.length_c   1.000
_cell.angle_alpha   90.00
_cell.angle_beta   90.00
_cell.angle_gamma   90.00
#
_symmetry.space_group_name_H-M   'P 1'
#
loop_
_entity.id
_entity.type
_entity.pdbx_description
1 polymer ?
#
loop_
_entity_poly.entity_id
_entity_poly.type
_entity_poly.pdbx_seq_one_letter_code
_entity_poly.pdbx_strand_id
1 'polypeptide(L)'
;MYPPLSFSLWWDGTEIAWTYGGADEWYALRGAQYPGFIEAFKKVAPADVATLAPPFLVQGSLPGVVQIWSGYLARTAPRWALLSRGAVNIPRTQGYENFEGVIETDTWFGPLFTNIRLTRTNSPVEFHIRRPLFQVQPILRECYQEPSFEVLELADMKPVDWQRFEETIRPNTDQTRALGHYAVDTRKRLRGESC
;
A
#
# COMPACT_ATOMS: atom_id res chain seq x y z
N MET A 1 -1.08 5.11 -8.16
CA MET A 1 -1.63 4.10 -9.07
C MET A 1 -3.15 4.22 -9.12
N TYR A 2 -3.72 4.12 -10.30
CA TYR A 2 -5.17 4.17 -10.54
C TYR A 2 -5.65 2.79 -11.00
N PRO A 3 -6.92 2.41 -10.76
CA PRO A 3 -7.42 1.16 -11.28
C PRO A 3 -7.54 1.24 -12.82
N PRO A 4 -7.42 0.12 -13.55
CA PRO A 4 -7.50 0.11 -15.02
C PRO A 4 -8.92 0.40 -15.54
N LEU A 5 -9.95 0.21 -14.72
CA LEU A 5 -11.32 0.64 -14.97
C LEU A 5 -12.04 0.99 -13.66
N SER A 6 -13.21 1.59 -13.76
CA SER A 6 -14.12 1.73 -12.61
C SER A 6 -14.87 0.42 -12.37
N PHE A 7 -14.90 -0.04 -11.12
CA PHE A 7 -15.54 -1.29 -10.71
C PHE A 7 -16.02 -1.19 -9.26
N SER A 8 -16.87 -2.14 -8.86
CA SER A 8 -17.38 -2.21 -7.49
C SER A 8 -17.22 -3.61 -6.93
N LEU A 9 -16.96 -3.68 -5.63
CA LEU A 9 -16.93 -4.92 -4.86
C LEU A 9 -18.09 -4.92 -3.86
N TRP A 10 -18.74 -6.06 -3.69
CA TRP A 10 -19.76 -6.27 -2.67
C TRP A 10 -19.36 -7.50 -1.86
N TRP A 11 -19.41 -7.39 -0.54
CA TRP A 11 -19.05 -8.47 0.36
C TRP A 11 -20.15 -8.65 1.38
N ASP A 12 -20.66 -9.86 1.55
CA ASP A 12 -21.75 -10.16 2.49
C ASP A 12 -21.25 -10.61 3.88
N GLY A 13 -19.93 -10.64 4.08
CA GLY A 13 -19.26 -11.21 5.25
C GLY A 13 -18.62 -12.57 4.96
N THR A 14 -18.99 -13.22 3.87
CA THR A 14 -18.51 -14.54 3.45
C THR A 14 -18.00 -14.52 2.01
N GLU A 15 -18.87 -14.18 1.06
CA GLU A 15 -18.59 -14.16 -0.37
C GLU A 15 -18.39 -12.75 -0.90
N ILE A 16 -17.52 -12.62 -1.90
CA ILE A 16 -17.27 -11.37 -2.59
C ILE A 16 -17.86 -11.48 -3.98
N ALA A 17 -18.66 -10.51 -4.37
CA ALA A 17 -19.08 -10.29 -5.73
C ALA A 17 -18.44 -9.02 -6.29
N TRP A 18 -18.32 -8.93 -7.61
CA TRP A 18 -17.80 -7.76 -8.30
C TRP A 18 -18.65 -7.42 -9.52
N THR A 19 -18.63 -6.14 -9.89
CA THR A 19 -19.23 -5.64 -11.13
C THR A 19 -18.42 -4.46 -11.65
N TYR A 20 -18.69 -4.02 -12.87
CA TYR A 20 -17.99 -2.93 -13.52
C TYR A 20 -18.91 -2.15 -14.46
N GLY A 21 -18.47 -0.97 -14.91
CA GLY A 21 -19.26 -0.15 -15.82
C GLY A 21 -19.55 -0.89 -17.14
N GLY A 22 -20.83 -1.14 -17.43
CA GLY A 22 -21.29 -1.88 -18.60
C GLY A 22 -21.57 -3.37 -18.38
N ALA A 23 -21.40 -3.88 -17.15
CA ALA A 23 -21.94 -5.18 -16.76
C ALA A 23 -23.41 -5.06 -16.34
N ASP A 24 -24.21 -6.07 -16.67
CA ASP A 24 -25.63 -6.14 -16.32
C ASP A 24 -25.87 -6.70 -14.91
N GLU A 25 -24.88 -7.42 -14.36
CA GLU A 25 -25.03 -8.19 -13.12
C GLU A 25 -23.80 -8.09 -12.19
N TRP A 26 -23.94 -8.69 -11.01
CA TRP A 26 -22.85 -8.95 -10.09
C TRP A 26 -22.34 -10.38 -10.27
N TYR A 27 -21.02 -10.55 -10.36
CA TYR A 27 -20.40 -11.85 -10.56
C TYR A 27 -19.67 -12.28 -9.28
N ALA A 28 -19.75 -13.55 -8.92
CA ALA A 28 -18.95 -14.10 -7.84
C ALA A 28 -17.45 -13.92 -8.15
N LEU A 29 -16.70 -13.39 -7.18
CA LEU A 29 -15.27 -13.17 -7.33
C LEU A 29 -14.50 -14.38 -6.80
N ARG A 30 -13.74 -15.04 -7.68
CA ARG A 30 -12.68 -16.00 -7.31
C ARG A 30 -11.36 -15.55 -7.93
N GLY A 31 -11.41 -15.37 -9.24
CA GLY A 31 -10.45 -14.63 -10.04
C GLY A 31 -11.22 -14.00 -11.20
N ALA A 32 -10.91 -12.76 -11.53
CA ALA A 32 -11.58 -12.04 -12.60
C ALA A 32 -10.58 -11.27 -13.46
N GLN A 33 -10.98 -11.05 -14.71
CA GLN A 33 -10.26 -10.21 -15.65
C GLN A 33 -11.20 -9.13 -16.19
N TYR A 34 -10.65 -7.95 -16.50
CA TYR A 34 -11.46 -6.91 -17.15
C TYR A 34 -11.61 -7.17 -18.66
N PRO A 35 -12.71 -6.69 -19.27
CA PRO A 35 -13.02 -7.00 -20.67
C PRO A 35 -11.88 -6.68 -21.64
N GLY A 36 -11.62 -7.60 -22.56
CA GLY A 36 -10.65 -7.42 -23.66
C GLY A 36 -9.18 -7.62 -23.28
N PHE A 37 -8.81 -7.67 -22.00
CA PHE A 37 -7.39 -7.77 -21.61
C PHE A 37 -6.72 -9.06 -22.05
N ILE A 38 -7.38 -10.21 -21.89
CA ILE A 38 -6.79 -11.52 -22.28
C ILE A 38 -6.39 -11.52 -23.75
N GLU A 39 -7.25 -11.00 -24.62
CA GLU A 39 -6.98 -10.96 -26.06
C GLU A 39 -5.91 -9.93 -26.41
N ALA A 40 -5.92 -8.77 -25.75
CA ALA A 40 -4.85 -7.78 -25.88
C ALA A 40 -3.49 -8.35 -25.45
N PHE A 41 -3.45 -9.12 -24.36
CA PHE A 41 -2.24 -9.76 -23.85
C PHE A 41 -1.72 -10.83 -24.83
N LYS A 42 -2.58 -11.76 -25.28
CA LYS A 42 -2.20 -12.79 -26.26
C LYS A 42 -1.62 -12.23 -27.57
N LYS A 43 -2.08 -11.05 -27.99
CA LYS A 43 -1.62 -10.40 -29.22
C LYS A 43 -0.15 -9.93 -29.14
N VAL A 44 0.34 -9.60 -27.94
CA VAL A 44 1.69 -9.04 -27.74
C VAL A 44 2.64 -10.00 -27.03
N ALA A 45 2.10 -10.94 -26.26
CA ALA A 45 2.88 -11.91 -25.51
C ALA A 45 3.49 -12.97 -26.45
N PRO A 46 4.76 -13.37 -26.24
CA PRO A 46 5.32 -14.56 -26.87
C PRO A 46 4.45 -15.80 -26.61
N ALA A 47 4.43 -16.75 -27.56
CA ALA A 47 3.49 -17.87 -27.57
C ALA A 47 3.59 -18.76 -26.32
N ASP A 48 4.79 -18.91 -25.76
CA ASP A 48 5.08 -19.69 -24.55
C ASP A 48 4.51 -19.07 -23.27
N VAL A 49 4.25 -17.76 -23.26
CA VAL A 49 3.72 -17.03 -22.10
C VAL A 49 2.34 -16.41 -22.33
N ALA A 50 1.75 -16.57 -23.52
CA ALA A 50 0.47 -15.95 -23.90
C ALA A 50 -0.73 -16.35 -23.01
N THR A 51 -0.63 -17.46 -22.28
CA THR A 51 -1.65 -17.94 -21.33
C THR A 51 -1.48 -17.37 -19.93
N LEU A 52 -0.36 -16.68 -19.64
CA LEU A 52 0.02 -16.20 -18.30
C LEU A 52 -0.51 -14.80 -17.98
N ALA A 53 -1.61 -14.37 -18.63
CA ALA A 53 -2.23 -13.09 -18.36
C ALA A 53 -2.59 -12.97 -16.87
N PRO A 54 -2.05 -11.98 -16.13
CA PRO A 54 -2.31 -11.87 -14.69
C PRO A 54 -3.78 -11.48 -14.44
N PRO A 55 -4.44 -12.06 -13.45
CA PRO A 55 -5.82 -11.69 -13.11
C PRO A 55 -5.90 -10.23 -12.65
N PHE A 56 -7.03 -9.59 -12.92
CA PHE A 56 -7.31 -8.23 -12.45
C PHE A 56 -7.68 -8.22 -10.96
N LEU A 57 -8.64 -9.06 -10.58
CA LEU A 57 -9.11 -9.21 -9.21
C LEU A 57 -8.94 -10.67 -8.80
N VAL A 58 -8.48 -10.91 -7.57
CA VAL A 58 -8.41 -12.25 -6.99
C VAL A 58 -8.91 -12.18 -5.56
N GLN A 59 -9.79 -13.10 -5.18
CA GLN A 59 -10.19 -13.27 -3.79
C GLN A 59 -9.02 -13.86 -3.00
N GLY A 60 -8.62 -13.19 -1.92
CA GLY A 60 -7.59 -13.68 -1.00
C GLY A 60 -8.08 -14.83 -0.13
N SER A 61 -7.14 -15.50 0.55
CA SER A 61 -7.45 -16.61 1.47
C SER A 61 -8.13 -16.14 2.76
N LEU A 62 -7.93 -14.88 3.15
CA LEU A 62 -8.57 -14.29 4.33
C LEU A 62 -9.93 -13.67 3.94
N PRO A 63 -10.94 -13.73 4.82
CA PRO A 63 -12.25 -13.13 4.58
C PRO A 63 -12.16 -11.64 4.19
N GLY A 64 -12.89 -11.26 3.15
CA GLY A 64 -12.95 -9.88 2.67
C GLY A 64 -11.67 -9.37 2.01
N VAL A 65 -10.62 -10.20 1.85
CA VAL A 65 -9.37 -9.77 1.19
C VAL A 65 -9.49 -9.92 -0.32
N VAL A 66 -9.06 -8.88 -1.04
CA VAL A 66 -9.00 -8.87 -2.50
C VAL A 66 -7.65 -8.33 -2.94
N GLN A 67 -6.99 -9.06 -3.85
CA GLN A 67 -5.85 -8.57 -4.60
C GLN A 67 -6.37 -7.84 -5.85
N ILE A 68 -5.88 -6.62 -6.07
CA ILE A 68 -6.26 -5.79 -7.20
C ILE A 68 -5.01 -5.41 -7.98
N TRP A 69 -4.92 -5.89 -9.22
CA TRP A 69 -3.85 -5.51 -10.14
C TRP A 69 -4.11 -4.15 -10.78
N SER A 70 -3.09 -3.29 -10.83
CA SER A 70 -3.19 -1.95 -11.42
C SER A 70 -3.21 -1.92 -12.95
N GLY A 71 -2.91 -3.04 -13.61
CA GLY A 71 -2.66 -3.10 -15.06
C GLY A 71 -1.21 -2.82 -15.45
N TYR A 72 -0.34 -2.47 -14.49
CA TYR A 72 1.08 -2.19 -14.75
C TYR A 72 1.99 -3.31 -14.22
N LEU A 73 3.16 -3.44 -14.83
CA LEU A 73 4.30 -4.21 -14.32
C LEU A 73 5.32 -3.22 -13.76
N ALA A 74 6.11 -3.63 -12.78
CA ALA A 74 7.12 -2.76 -12.16
C ALA A 74 8.51 -3.40 -12.15
N ARG A 75 9.52 -2.55 -12.34
CA ARG A 75 10.95 -2.86 -12.13
C ARG A 75 11.65 -1.65 -11.54
N THR A 76 12.67 -1.89 -10.74
CA THR A 76 13.50 -0.85 -10.12
C THR A 76 14.97 -1.03 -10.49
N ALA A 77 15.79 -0.02 -10.20
CA ALA A 77 17.24 -0.17 -10.25
C ALA A 77 17.73 -1.17 -9.18
N PRO A 78 18.92 -1.79 -9.33
CA PRO A 78 19.48 -2.68 -8.32
C PRO A 78 19.46 -2.07 -6.92
N ARG A 79 19.12 -2.88 -5.91
CA ARG A 79 18.98 -2.50 -4.49
C ARG A 79 17.81 -1.57 -4.15
N TRP A 80 16.94 -1.26 -5.11
CA TRP A 80 15.71 -0.53 -4.83
C TRP A 80 14.51 -1.47 -4.84
N ALA A 81 13.60 -1.26 -3.90
CA ALA A 81 12.30 -1.91 -3.84
C ALA A 81 11.18 -0.88 -3.95
N LEU A 82 9.95 -1.34 -4.11
CA LEU A 82 8.76 -0.50 -4.05
C LEU A 82 7.96 -0.80 -2.78
N LEU A 83 7.71 0.23 -1.96
CA LEU A 83 6.67 0.19 -0.94
C LEU A 83 5.32 0.46 -1.60
N SER A 84 4.47 -0.55 -1.67
CA SER A 84 3.06 -0.44 -2.03
C SER A 84 2.25 -0.10 -0.77
N ARG A 85 1.42 0.94 -0.84
CA ARG A 85 0.62 1.41 0.32
C ARG A 85 -0.62 2.19 -0.10
N GLY A 86 -1.54 2.43 0.84
CA GLY A 86 -2.65 3.37 0.62
C GLY A 86 -2.15 4.77 0.23
N ALA A 87 -2.90 5.48 -0.61
CA ALA A 87 -2.50 6.81 -1.07
C ALA A 87 -2.41 7.81 0.09
N VAL A 88 -1.23 8.42 0.29
CA VAL A 88 -1.02 9.38 1.38
C VAL A 88 -1.83 10.66 1.15
N ASN A 89 -2.27 11.29 2.24
CA ASN A 89 -3.07 12.53 2.24
C ASN A 89 -4.43 12.43 1.52
N ILE A 90 -4.89 11.22 1.19
CA ILE A 90 -6.25 10.98 0.72
C ILE A 90 -7.09 10.47 1.90
N PRO A 91 -8.26 11.07 2.18
CA PRO A 91 -9.15 10.57 3.21
C PRO A 91 -9.44 9.08 3.00
N ARG A 92 -9.24 8.28 4.06
CA ARG A 92 -9.52 6.85 4.00
C ARG A 92 -11.02 6.64 3.76
N THR A 93 -11.33 5.71 2.87
CA THR A 93 -12.71 5.26 2.73
C THR A 93 -13.06 4.36 3.92
N GLN A 94 -14.33 4.31 4.32
CA GLN A 94 -14.80 3.30 5.29
C GLN A 94 -15.11 1.94 4.62
N GLY A 95 -14.84 1.81 3.31
CA GLY A 95 -15.17 0.60 2.54
C GLY A 95 -14.06 -0.44 2.49
N TYR A 96 -12.80 -0.01 2.61
CA TYR A 96 -11.65 -0.91 2.58
C TYR A 96 -10.40 -0.28 3.20
N GLU A 97 -9.45 -1.14 3.54
CA GLU A 97 -8.10 -0.79 3.95
C GLU A 97 -7.08 -1.41 3.01
N ASN A 98 -6.08 -0.64 2.58
CA ASN A 98 -4.93 -1.19 1.86
C ASN A 98 -4.01 -1.91 2.84
N PHE A 99 -3.52 -3.07 2.46
CA PHE A 99 -2.30 -3.61 3.04
C PHE A 99 -1.10 -2.90 2.47
N GLU A 100 -0.09 -2.71 3.30
CA GLU A 100 1.22 -2.24 2.85
C GLU A 100 2.12 -3.45 2.57
N GLY A 101 3.05 -3.29 1.63
CA GLY A 101 4.00 -4.35 1.29
C GLY A 101 5.22 -3.80 0.56
N VAL A 102 6.38 -4.40 0.83
CA VAL A 102 7.62 -4.15 0.08
C VAL A 102 7.73 -5.17 -1.03
N ILE A 103 7.97 -4.70 -2.25
CA ILE A 103 8.14 -5.53 -3.44
C ILE A 103 9.57 -5.34 -3.94
N GLU A 104 10.38 -6.40 -3.91
CA GLU A 104 11.78 -6.38 -4.37
C GLU A 104 11.87 -6.40 -5.90
N THR A 105 11.45 -5.31 -6.53
CA THR A 105 11.29 -5.22 -8.00
C THR A 105 12.62 -5.13 -8.78
N ASP A 106 13.76 -5.25 -8.10
CA ASP A 106 15.07 -5.40 -8.73
C ASP A 106 15.41 -6.87 -9.02
N THR A 107 14.83 -7.82 -8.27
CA THR A 107 14.96 -9.27 -8.48
C THR A 107 13.66 -9.90 -8.98
N TRP A 108 12.52 -9.40 -8.55
CA TRP A 108 11.20 -9.84 -8.96
C TRP A 108 10.61 -8.95 -10.05
N PHE A 109 10.11 -9.52 -11.14
CA PHE A 109 9.39 -8.79 -12.18
C PHE A 109 7.98 -9.34 -12.33
N GLY A 110 6.98 -8.48 -12.10
CA GLY A 110 5.60 -8.94 -12.19
C GLY A 110 4.55 -7.84 -11.97
N PRO A 111 3.29 -8.27 -11.82
CA PRO A 111 2.12 -7.40 -11.66
C PRO A 111 2.26 -6.43 -10.48
N LEU A 112 2.13 -5.13 -10.72
CA LEU A 112 2.06 -4.15 -9.65
C LEU A 112 0.64 -4.12 -9.08
N PHE A 113 0.44 -4.74 -7.92
CA PHE A 113 -0.88 -4.89 -7.28
C PHE A 113 -0.90 -4.29 -5.86
N THR A 114 -2.11 -4.15 -5.33
CA THR A 114 -2.37 -3.92 -3.90
C THR A 114 -3.28 -5.03 -3.40
N ASN A 115 -3.07 -5.44 -2.16
CA ASN A 115 -4.07 -6.20 -1.42
C ASN A 115 -4.89 -5.20 -0.61
N ILE A 116 -6.20 -5.45 -0.53
CA ILE A 116 -7.10 -4.70 0.34
C ILE A 116 -7.88 -5.66 1.22
N ARG A 117 -8.34 -5.18 2.37
CA ARG A 117 -9.39 -5.82 3.16
C ARG A 117 -10.64 -4.97 3.08
N LEU A 118 -11.74 -5.54 2.62
CA LEU A 118 -13.06 -4.92 2.69
C LEU A 118 -13.47 -4.80 4.17
N THR A 119 -13.95 -3.62 4.55
CA THR A 119 -14.39 -3.33 5.92
C THR A 119 -15.89 -3.14 6.02
N ARG A 120 -16.56 -2.90 4.89
CA ARG A 120 -18.00 -2.72 4.81
C ARG A 120 -18.64 -3.95 4.18
N THR A 121 -19.63 -4.51 4.88
CA THR A 121 -20.45 -5.62 4.40
C THR A 121 -21.79 -5.11 3.86
N ASN A 122 -22.43 -5.91 3.00
CA ASN A 122 -23.78 -5.70 2.47
C ASN A 122 -23.99 -4.35 1.77
N SER A 123 -22.92 -3.73 1.26
CA SER A 123 -22.99 -2.47 0.51
C SER A 123 -21.82 -2.36 -0.47
N PRO A 124 -22.06 -1.91 -1.73
CA PRO A 124 -21.02 -1.75 -2.73
C PRO A 124 -19.87 -0.86 -2.26
N VAL A 125 -18.63 -1.26 -2.52
CA VAL A 125 -17.40 -0.47 -2.37
C VAL A 125 -16.90 -0.14 -3.77
N GLU A 126 -16.95 1.15 -4.12
CA GLU A 126 -16.68 1.64 -5.47
C GLU A 126 -15.22 2.07 -5.64
N PHE A 127 -14.64 1.65 -6.76
CA PHE A 127 -13.31 2.05 -7.22
C PHE A 127 -13.48 2.77 -8.55
N HIS A 128 -12.93 3.97 -8.64
CA HIS A 128 -13.10 4.82 -9.82
C HIS A 128 -11.75 5.11 -10.48
N ILE A 129 -11.70 5.08 -11.82
CA ILE A 129 -10.46 5.31 -12.60
C ILE A 129 -9.78 6.66 -12.30
N ARG A 130 -10.54 7.64 -11.80
CA ARG A 130 -10.05 8.98 -11.42
C ARG A 130 -9.66 9.11 -9.94
N ARG A 131 -9.77 8.05 -9.14
CA ARG A 131 -9.36 8.03 -7.73
C ARG A 131 -8.18 7.07 -7.55
N PRO A 132 -7.15 7.47 -6.79
CA PRO A 132 -5.98 6.62 -6.60
C PRO A 132 -6.37 5.35 -5.83
N LEU A 133 -5.99 4.19 -6.37
CA LEU A 133 -6.21 2.89 -5.75
C LEU A 133 -5.18 2.63 -4.64
N PHE A 134 -3.91 2.93 -4.93
CA PHE A 134 -2.78 2.82 -4.01
C PHE A 134 -1.62 3.68 -4.52
N GLN A 135 -0.62 3.88 -3.69
CA GLN A 135 0.62 4.57 -3.97
C GLN A 135 1.78 3.59 -3.93
N VAL A 136 2.77 3.85 -4.78
CA VAL A 136 4.06 3.18 -4.71
C VAL A 136 5.14 4.21 -4.41
N GLN A 137 6.07 3.85 -3.54
CA GLN A 137 7.21 4.68 -3.19
C GLN A 137 8.50 3.85 -3.36
N PRO A 138 9.48 4.32 -4.14
CA PRO A 138 10.78 3.66 -4.18
C PRO A 138 11.47 3.80 -2.82
N ILE A 139 11.96 2.68 -2.30
CA ILE A 139 12.73 2.61 -1.07
C ILE A 139 14.05 1.88 -1.34
N LEU A 140 15.13 2.33 -0.70
CA LEU A 140 16.42 1.64 -0.78
C LEU A 140 16.36 0.37 0.09
N ARG A 141 16.99 -0.71 -0.35
CA ARG A 141 17.04 -1.98 0.40
C ARG A 141 17.53 -1.80 1.82
N GLU A 142 18.51 -0.92 2.01
CA GLU A 142 19.07 -0.55 3.33
C GLU A 142 18.01 -0.01 4.32
N CYS A 143 16.87 0.49 3.84
CA CYS A 143 15.79 0.99 4.72
C CYS A 143 14.98 -0.12 5.38
N TYR A 144 15.00 -1.35 4.85
CA TYR A 144 14.23 -2.48 5.39
C TYR A 144 15.07 -3.75 5.58
N GLN A 145 16.31 -3.76 5.09
CA GLN A 145 17.28 -4.79 5.41
C GLN A 145 17.63 -4.69 6.90
N GLU A 146 17.20 -5.69 7.67
CA GLU A 146 17.23 -5.79 9.14
C GLU A 146 18.28 -4.89 9.81
N PRO A 147 17.91 -3.63 10.15
CA PRO A 147 18.75 -2.84 11.02
C PRO A 147 18.62 -3.39 12.44
N SER A 148 19.72 -3.48 13.18
CA SER A 148 19.65 -3.78 14.61
C SER A 148 18.92 -2.63 15.31
N PHE A 149 17.77 -2.92 15.90
CA PHE A 149 17.11 -2.01 16.85
C PHE A 149 16.98 -2.69 18.19
N GLU A 150 17.07 -1.90 19.26
CA GLU A 150 16.84 -2.36 20.62
C GLU A 150 15.43 -1.97 21.06
N VAL A 151 14.72 -2.90 21.67
CA VAL A 151 13.50 -2.62 22.43
C VAL A 151 13.89 -2.75 23.89
N LEU A 152 13.88 -1.63 24.61
CA LEU A 152 14.31 -1.56 26.00
C LEU A 152 13.09 -1.62 26.93
N GLU A 153 13.17 -2.44 27.97
CA GLU A 153 12.28 -2.31 29.13
C GLU A 153 12.75 -1.17 30.04
N LEU A 154 11.91 -0.73 30.99
CA LEU A 154 12.28 0.32 31.94
C LEU A 154 13.52 -0.06 32.76
N ALA A 155 13.71 -1.35 33.03
CA ALA A 155 14.87 -1.87 33.75
C ALA A 155 16.18 -1.78 32.94
N ASP A 156 16.09 -1.73 31.61
CA ASP A 156 17.24 -1.67 30.71
C ASP A 156 17.73 -0.24 30.47
N MET A 157 16.93 0.77 30.87
CA MET A 157 17.24 2.18 30.64
C MET A 157 18.44 2.63 31.46
N LYS A 158 19.45 3.14 30.76
CA LYS A 158 20.66 3.73 31.36
C LYS A 158 20.38 5.19 31.73
N PRO A 159 21.20 5.80 32.60
CA PRO A 159 21.04 7.22 32.97
C PRO A 159 20.94 8.18 31.77
N VAL A 160 21.69 7.92 30.70
CA VAL A 160 21.63 8.71 29.46
C VAL A 160 20.28 8.59 28.74
N ASP A 161 19.63 7.43 28.81
CA ASP A 161 18.33 7.20 28.19
C ASP A 161 17.24 7.97 28.95
N TRP A 162 17.33 7.99 30.29
CA TRP A 162 16.44 8.79 31.13
C TRP A 162 16.58 10.29 30.88
N GLN A 163 17.81 10.78 30.71
CA GLN A 163 18.04 12.17 30.35
C GLN A 163 17.40 12.53 29.00
N ARG A 164 17.64 11.71 27.96
CA ARG A 164 17.05 11.93 26.62
C ARG A 164 15.52 11.83 26.63
N PHE A 165 14.98 10.91 27.43
CA PHE A 165 13.55 10.78 27.64
C PHE A 165 12.98 12.05 28.28
N GLU A 166 13.60 12.57 29.33
CA GLU A 166 13.21 13.83 29.98
C GLU A 166 13.23 15.00 28.98
N GLU A 167 14.31 15.16 28.21
CA GLU A 167 14.44 16.18 27.17
C GLU A 167 13.32 16.10 26.12
N THR A 168 12.85 14.89 25.80
CA THR A 168 11.76 14.66 24.84
C THR A 168 10.38 14.92 25.44
N ILE A 169 10.15 14.49 26.69
CA ILE A 169 8.83 14.49 27.32
C ILE A 169 8.52 15.78 28.08
N ARG A 170 9.49 16.37 28.79
CA ARG A 170 9.30 17.59 29.58
C ARG A 170 8.69 18.73 28.74
N PRO A 171 9.12 18.99 27.49
CA PRO A 171 8.48 20.00 26.65
C PRO A 171 7.02 19.69 26.28
N ASN A 172 6.60 18.41 26.27
CA ASN A 172 5.21 18.02 25.97
C ASN A 172 4.27 18.21 27.16
N THR A 173 4.80 18.41 28.37
CA THR A 173 3.99 18.72 29.57
C THR A 173 3.59 20.19 29.66
N ASP A 174 4.19 21.04 28.83
CA ASP A 174 3.83 22.46 28.74
C ASP A 174 2.62 22.64 27.81
N GLN A 175 1.47 22.93 28.40
CA GLN A 175 0.21 23.15 27.69
C GLN A 175 0.22 24.42 26.82
N THR A 176 1.21 25.30 27.00
CA THR A 176 1.35 26.57 26.25
C THR A 176 2.30 26.46 25.06
N ARG A 177 2.86 25.28 24.80
CA ARG A 177 3.83 25.07 23.72
C ARG A 177 3.23 25.34 22.34
N ALA A 178 3.90 26.17 21.55
CA ALA A 178 3.52 26.42 20.16
C ALA A 178 3.63 25.14 19.30
N LEU A 179 2.62 24.89 18.46
CA LEU A 179 2.62 23.75 17.54
C LEU A 179 3.80 23.86 16.54
N GLY A 180 4.46 22.74 16.25
CA GLY A 180 5.48 22.64 15.19
C GLY A 180 6.94 22.88 15.61
N HIS A 181 7.24 22.97 16.91
CA HIS A 181 8.62 23.16 17.41
C HIS A 181 9.64 22.11 16.89
N TYR A 182 9.24 20.83 16.80
CA TYR A 182 10.09 19.76 16.26
C TYR A 182 10.62 20.05 14.85
N ALA A 183 9.76 20.64 13.99
CA ALA A 183 10.16 21.00 12.63
C ALA A 183 11.16 22.16 12.61
N VAL A 184 11.07 23.10 13.57
CA VAL A 184 12.02 24.21 13.72
C VAL A 184 13.38 23.70 14.21
N ASP A 185 13.38 22.82 15.21
CA ASP A 185 14.62 22.29 15.80
C ASP A 185 15.37 21.39 14.81
N THR A 186 14.65 20.58 14.04
CA THR A 186 15.23 19.77 12.95
C THR A 186 15.92 20.65 11.89
N ARG A 187 15.28 21.76 11.49
CA ARG A 187 15.86 22.72 10.52
C ARG A 187 17.12 23.40 11.06
N LYS A 188 17.18 23.71 12.35
CA LYS A 188 18.36 24.30 13.00
C LYS A 188 19.53 23.32 13.02
N ARG A 189 19.28 22.04 13.36
CA ARG A 189 20.31 20.99 13.37
C ARG A 189 20.95 20.78 12.00
N LEU A 190 20.14 20.65 10.95
CA LEU A 190 20.63 20.48 9.58
C LEU A 190 21.52 21.65 9.12
N ARG A 191 21.24 22.88 9.55
CA ARG A 191 22.08 24.06 9.27
C ARG A 191 23.41 24.03 10.03
N GLY A 192 23.45 23.42 11.21
CA GLY A 192 24.68 23.27 12.01
C GLY A 192 25.61 22.17 11.51
N GLU A 193 25.06 21.12 10.89
CA GLU A 193 25.83 19.99 10.32
C GLU A 193 26.41 20.29 8.91
N SER A 194 26.01 21.40 8.30
CA SER A 194 26.48 21.83 6.96
C SER A 194 27.67 22.80 7.00
N CYS A 195 28.36 22.92 8.14
CA CYS A 195 29.52 23.81 8.38
C CYS A 195 30.77 22.99 8.70
#